data_AF-A0A661ZMP8-F1
#
_entry.id   AF-A0A661ZMP8-F1
#
_cell.length_a   1.000
_cell.length_b   1.000
_cell.length_c   1.000
_cell.angle_alpha   90.00
_cell.angle_beta   90.00
_cell.angle_gamma   90.00
#
_symmetry.space_group_name_H-M   'P 1'
#
loop_
_entity.id
_entity.type
_entity.pdbx_description
1 polymer ?
#
loop_
_entity_poly.entity_id
_entity_poly.type
_entity_poly.pdbx_seq_one_letter_code
_entity_poly.pdbx_strand_id
1 'polypeptide(L)' 'HPPMVLQGPRYSGGSRIPDTRNTLLWMDDLELHKNTPCKVSFQAASIPGYYLILFRGVSSDGELVYGMKPFRVE' A
#
# COMPACT_ATOMS: atom_id res chain seq x y z
N HIS A 1 -14.16 9.80 -13.01
CA HIS A 1 -13.00 8.89 -12.92
C HIS A 1 -13.44 7.64 -12.17
N PRO A 2 -13.27 6.43 -12.72
CA PRO A 2 -13.54 5.21 -11.97
C PRO A 2 -12.48 5.00 -10.88
N PRO A 3 -12.81 4.37 -9.74
CA PRO A 3 -11.84 4.09 -8.69
C PRO A 3 -10.82 3.07 -9.19
N MET A 4 -9.54 3.36 -8.97
CA MET A 4 -8.43 2.43 -9.24
C MET A 4 -8.58 1.23 -8.30
N VAL A 5 -8.91 0.07 -8.87
CA VAL A 5 -8.99 -1.20 -8.12
C VAL A 5 -7.58 -1.75 -7.99
N LEU A 6 -7.02 -1.61 -6.79
CA LEU A 6 -5.70 -2.12 -6.43
C LEU A 6 -5.68 -3.65 -6.64
N GLN A 7 -4.86 -4.14 -7.57
CA GLN A 7 -4.71 -5.57 -7.78
C GLN A 7 -3.86 -6.15 -6.66
N GLY A 8 -4.50 -6.56 -5.56
CA GLY A 8 -3.92 -7.57 -4.68
C GLY A 8 -3.62 -8.85 -5.47
N PRO A 9 -2.75 -9.75 -4.96
CA PRO A 9 -2.47 -11.00 -5.66
C PRO A 9 -3.79 -11.72 -5.96
N ARG A 10 -4.11 -11.88 -7.24
CA ARG A 10 -5.33 -12.58 -7.71
C ARG A 10 -5.13 -14.08 -7.55
N TYR A 11 -5.30 -14.61 -6.35
CA TYR A 11 -5.48 -16.04 -6.19
C TYR A 11 -6.94 -16.39 -6.52
N SER A 12 -7.23 -16.66 -7.79
CA SER A 12 -8.45 -17.35 -8.21
C SER A 12 -8.23 -18.86 -8.07
N GLY A 13 -8.18 -19.35 -6.83
CA GLY A 13 -8.03 -20.77 -6.53
C GLY A 13 -8.45 -21.03 -5.10
N GLY A 14 -9.33 -22.02 -4.89
CA GLY A 14 -9.94 -22.37 -3.59
C GLY A 14 -8.98 -22.90 -2.52
N SER A 15 -7.71 -22.52 -2.55
CA SER A 15 -6.73 -22.85 -1.53
C SER A 15 -6.65 -21.72 -0.50
N ARG A 16 -7.01 -22.03 0.75
CA ARG A 16 -6.92 -21.12 1.91
C ARG A 16 -5.46 -21.01 2.39
N ILE A 17 -4.59 -20.48 1.54
CA ILE A 17 -3.19 -20.27 1.92
C ILE A 17 -3.10 -18.96 2.71
N PRO A 18 -2.58 -18.97 3.95
CA PRO A 18 -2.41 -17.75 4.73
C PRO A 18 -1.40 -16.82 4.06
N ASP A 19 -1.71 -15.53 4.01
CA ASP A 19 -0.77 -14.51 3.56
C ASP A 19 0.28 -14.25 4.64
N THR A 20 1.52 -14.64 4.35
CA THR A 20 2.69 -14.54 5.24
C THR A 20 3.76 -13.61 4.69
N ARG A 21 3.43 -12.79 3.68
CA ARG A 21 4.40 -11.89 3.04
C ARG A 21 4.83 -10.77 3.98
N ASN A 22 6.12 -10.42 3.94
CA ASN A 22 6.66 -9.25 4.66
C ASN A 22 6.32 -7.92 3.98
N THR A 23 6.04 -7.94 2.67
CA THR A 23 5.65 -6.76 1.89
C THR A 23 4.24 -6.97 1.35
N LEU A 24 3.31 -6.13 1.82
CA LEU A 24 1.87 -6.27 1.53
C LEU A 24 1.44 -5.47 0.30
N LEU A 25 2.08 -4.33 0.07
CA LEU A 25 1.85 -3.43 -1.06
C LEU A 25 3.18 -2.83 -1.54
N TRP A 26 3.35 -2.79 -2.85
CA TRP A 26 4.38 -2.02 -3.55
C TRP A 26 3.70 -1.28 -4.70
N MET A 27 3.88 0.04 -4.78
CA MET A 27 3.24 0.91 -5.77
C MET A 27 4.20 2.07 -6.07
N ASP A 28 4.54 2.25 -7.34
CA ASP A 28 5.54 3.21 -7.83
C ASP A 28 4.94 4.32 -8.71
N ASP A 29 3.65 4.28 -8.97
CA ASP A 29 2.90 5.18 -9.86
C ASP A 29 1.87 6.05 -9.13
N LEU A 30 2.03 6.28 -7.82
CA LEU A 30 1.10 7.11 -7.05
C LEU A 30 1.32 8.60 -7.28
N GLU A 31 0.37 9.24 -7.97
CA GLU A 31 0.33 10.69 -8.13
C GLU A 31 -0.52 11.35 -7.03
N LEU A 32 0.01 12.42 -6.42
CA LEU A 32 -0.70 13.23 -5.43
C LEU A 32 -0.97 14.62 -6.00
N HIS A 33 -2.18 15.11 -5.80
CA HIS A 33 -2.54 16.48 -6.16
C HIS A 33 -2.71 17.34 -4.92
N LYS A 34 -2.30 18.60 -5.02
CA LYS A 34 -2.43 19.58 -3.93
C LYS A 34 -3.89 19.66 -3.48
N ASN A 35 -4.12 19.61 -2.17
CA ASN A 35 -5.43 19.68 -1.53
C ASN A 35 -6.41 18.56 -1.90
N THR A 36 -5.97 17.50 -2.59
CA THR A 36 -6.83 16.36 -2.90
C THR A 36 -6.38 15.15 -2.08
N PRO A 37 -7.20 14.68 -1.12
CA PRO A 37 -6.85 13.49 -0.36
C PRO A 37 -6.84 12.27 -1.27
N CYS A 38 -5.77 11.47 -1.18
CA CYS A 38 -5.66 10.19 -1.85
C CYS A 38 -5.86 9.05 -0.85
N LYS A 39 -6.60 8.01 -1.24
CA LYS A 39 -6.86 6.84 -0.40
C LYS A 39 -6.29 5.59 -1.05
N VAL A 40 -5.39 4.93 -0.32
CA VAL A 40 -4.80 3.64 -0.72
C VAL A 40 -5.41 2.55 0.16
N SER A 41 -5.86 1.46 -0.45
CA SER A 41 -6.43 0.30 0.24
C SER A 41 -5.65 -0.95 -0.17
N PHE A 42 -5.35 -1.82 0.79
CA PHE A 42 -4.64 -3.08 0.56
C PHE A 42 -5.13 -4.14 1.54
N GLN A 43 -4.85 -5.40 1.23
CA GLN A 43 -5.16 -6.51 2.12
C GLN A 43 -4.04 -6.68 3.16
N ALA A 44 -4.41 -6.77 4.44
CA ALA A 44 -3.47 -7.07 5.52
C ALA A 44 -2.98 -8.52 5.47
N ALA A 45 -1.82 -8.80 6.09
CA ALA A 45 -1.31 -10.15 6.25
C ALA A 45 -2.29 -11.02 7.05
N SER A 46 -2.21 -12.35 6.87
CA SER A 46 -2.96 -13.31 7.69
C SER A 46 -2.28 -13.62 9.02
N ILE A 47 -1.04 -13.15 9.21
CA ILE A 47 -0.27 -13.36 10.43
C ILE A 47 -0.15 -12.07 11.25
N PRO A 48 -0.26 -12.14 12.58
CA PRO A 48 -0.03 -10.99 13.45
C PRO A 48 1.41 -10.49 13.33
N GLY A 49 1.59 -9.17 13.44
CA GLY A 49 2.92 -8.59 13.35
C GLY A 49 2.92 -7.07 13.25
N TYR A 50 4.13 -6.51 13.28
CA TYR A 50 4.37 -5.09 13.10
C TYR A 50 4.85 -4.83 11.68
N TYR A 51 4.18 -3.91 11.00
CA TYR A 51 4.48 -3.52 9.63
C TYR A 51 4.70 -2.01 9.57
N LEU A 52 5.38 -1.58 8.51
CA LEU A 52 5.69 -0.17 8.28
C LEU A 52 5.14 0.25 6.91
N ILE A 53 4.33 1.30 6.90
CA ILE A 53 4.01 2.02 5.67
C ILE A 53 5.16 2.98 5.41
N LEU A 54 5.78 2.84 4.25
CA LEU A 54 6.81 3.75 3.74
C LEU A 54 6.24 4.47 2.52
N PHE A 55 6.22 5.80 2.57
CA PHE A 55 5.87 6.65 1.45
C PHE A 55 7.11 7.46 1.06
N ARG A 56 7.47 7.43 -0.22
CA ARG A 56 8.59 8.19 -0.79
C ARG A 56 8.21 8.65 -2.17
N GLY A 57 8.56 9.89 -2.50
CA GLY A 57 8.33 10.48 -3.80
C GLY A 57 9.16 11.74 -4.00
N VAL A 58 8.93 12.39 -5.13
CA VAL A 58 9.56 13.65 -5.51
C VAL A 58 8.45 14.64 -5.82
N SER A 59 8.56 15.87 -5.31
CA SER A 59 7.62 16.95 -5.62
C SER A 59 7.85 17.48 -7.03
N SER A 60 6.92 18.31 -7.53
CA SER A 60 7.07 19.02 -8.80
C SER A 60 8.31 19.93 -8.84
N ASP A 61 8.78 20.36 -7.66
CA ASP A 61 9.93 21.25 -7.52
C ASP A 61 11.26 20.46 -7.40
N GLY A 62 11.20 19.12 -7.48
CA GLY A 62 12.37 18.24 -7.37
C GLY A 62 12.72 17.84 -5.92
N GLU A 63 11.93 18.26 -4.94
CA GLU A 63 12.19 17.99 -3.53
C GLU A 63 11.75 16.58 -3.12
N LEU A 64 12.54 15.93 -2.27
CA LEU A 64 12.17 14.61 -1.73
C LEU A 64 11.03 14.76 -0.71
N VAL A 65 9.96 14.00 -0.93
CA VAL A 65 8.84 13.86 0.00
C VAL A 65 8.88 12.45 0.58
N TYR A 66 8.88 12.34 1.90
CA TYR A 66 8.85 11.03 2.56
C TYR A 66 7.96 11.04 3.80
N GLY A 67 7.40 9.87 4.11
CA GLY A 67 6.59 9.65 5.31
C GLY A 67 6.69 8.19 5.75
N MET A 68 6.56 7.96 7.05
CA MET A 68 6.50 6.61 7.60
C MET A 68 5.41 6.49 8.65
N LYS A 69 4.73 5.35 8.67
CA LYS A 69 3.68 5.07 9.65
C LYS A 69 3.69 3.58 10.02
N PRO A 70 4.05 3.23 11.28
CA PRO A 70 3.93 1.86 11.74
C PRO A 70 2.45 1.49 11.94
N PHE A 71 2.13 0.23 11.72
CA PHE A 71 0.84 -0.35 12.08
C PHE A 71 1.01 -1.80 12.54
N ARG A 72 0.02 -2.30 13.27
CA ARG A 72 -0.01 -3.67 13.80
C ARG A 72 -1.16 -4.43 13.17
N VAL A 73 -0.90 -5.67 12.79
CA VAL A 73 -1.91 -6.68 12.46
C VAL A 73 -2.07 -7.58 13.69
N GLU A 74 -3.31 -7.80 14.11
CA GLU A 74 -3.69 -8.61 15.28
C GLU A 74 -4.38 -9.91 14.88
#